data_AF-W7YQ26-F1
#
_entry.id   AF-W7YQ26-F1
#
_cell.length_a   1.000
_cell.length_b   1.000
_cell.length_c   1.000
_cell.angle_alpha   90.00
_cell.angle_beta   90.00
_cell.angle_gamma   90.00
#
_symmetry.space_group_name_H-M   'P 1'
#
loop_
_entity.id
_entity.type
_entity.pdbx_description
1 polymer ?
#
loop_
_entity_poly.entity_id
_entity_poly.type
_entity_poly.pdbx_seq_one_letter_code
_entity_poly.pdbx_strand_id
1 'polypeptide(L)'
;MQQFSIVLRELRKWYELFRWYPVLASYELILLFGGLGVLFLEALLYAVLPGSSYHALDIMFNVIPLGIIAHYAFWVGAWLTLASSNIKYLPYALWINALLILFPFRSFSLGTLVSALVYAVLGYLLFKYTASSYSSVTSAKRTHQV
;
A
#
# COMPACT_ATOMS: atom_id res chain seq x y z
N MET A 1 -12.05 18.43 -0.41
CA MET A 1 -11.07 17.98 -1.43
C MET A 1 -9.92 18.96 -1.61
N GLN A 2 -10.17 20.28 -1.72
CA GLN A 2 -9.09 21.29 -1.83
C GLN A 2 -8.09 21.25 -0.68
N GLN A 3 -8.55 21.26 0.57
CA GLN A 3 -7.67 21.19 1.75
C GLN A 3 -6.78 19.94 1.75
N PHE A 4 -7.34 18.77 1.40
CA PHE A 4 -6.55 17.53 1.28
C PHE A 4 -5.46 17.63 0.21
N SER A 5 -5.74 18.30 -0.92
CA SER A 5 -4.71 18.53 -1.95
C SER A 5 -3.57 19.45 -1.50
N ILE A 6 -3.86 20.39 -0.58
CA ILE A 6 -2.83 21.26 0.03
C ILE A 6 -1.96 20.40 0.96
N VAL A 7 -2.58 19.55 1.79
CA VAL A 7 -1.86 18.62 2.67
C VAL A 7 -0.94 17.69 1.88
N LEU A 8 -1.43 17.09 0.78
CA LEU A 8 -0.62 16.21 -0.07
C LEU A 8 0.55 16.94 -0.73
N ARG A 9 0.35 18.21 -1.11
CA ARG A 9 1.40 19.05 -1.68
C ARG A 9 2.48 19.35 -0.66
N GLU A 10 2.08 19.68 0.56
CA GLU A 10 3.04 19.97 1.64
C GLU A 10 3.77 18.70 2.09
N LEU A 11 3.07 17.57 2.14
CA LEU A 11 3.67 16.25 2.38
C LEU A 11 4.72 15.92 1.32
N ARG A 12 4.44 16.17 0.04
CA ARG A 12 5.43 15.98 -1.04
C ARG A 12 6.66 16.86 -0.83
N LYS A 13 6.49 18.15 -0.56
CA LYS A 13 7.63 19.05 -0.31
C LYS A 13 8.47 18.57 0.87
N TRP A 14 7.81 18.12 1.93
CA TRP A 14 8.49 17.55 3.09
C TRP A 14 9.31 16.31 2.71
N TYR A 15 8.78 15.43 1.87
CA TYR A 15 9.53 14.28 1.36
C TYR A 15 10.72 14.68 0.47
N GLU A 16 10.57 15.71 -0.36
CA GLU A 16 11.64 16.22 -1.24
C GLU A 16 12.85 16.79 -0.46
N LEU A 17 12.70 17.11 0.83
CA LEU A 17 13.83 17.49 1.70
C LEU A 17 14.81 16.33 1.95
N PHE A 18 14.37 15.08 1.79
CA PHE A 18 15.19 13.91 2.06
C PHE A 18 15.94 13.45 0.81
N ARG A 19 17.28 13.30 0.94
CA ARG A 19 18.15 12.88 -0.17
C ARG A 19 17.81 11.52 -0.78
N TRP A 20 17.21 10.62 0.00
CA TRP A 20 16.83 9.26 -0.43
C TRP A 20 15.47 9.21 -1.13
N TYR A 21 14.61 10.22 -0.95
CA TYR A 21 13.27 10.26 -1.54
C TYR A 21 13.22 10.03 -3.06
N PRO A 22 14.01 10.72 -3.92
CA PRO A 22 13.90 10.52 -5.38
C PRO A 22 14.23 9.09 -5.81
N VAL A 23 15.09 8.40 -5.06
CA VAL A 23 15.41 6.99 -5.30
C VAL A 23 14.20 6.12 -4.98
N LEU A 24 13.62 6.25 -3.79
CA LEU A 24 12.47 5.41 -3.41
C LEU A 24 11.19 5.75 -4.18
N ALA A 25 10.99 7.01 -4.53
CA ALA A 25 9.82 7.45 -5.30
C ALA A 25 9.71 6.72 -6.64
N SER A 26 10.84 6.33 -7.24
CA SER A 26 10.88 5.56 -8.49
C SER A 26 10.39 4.11 -8.31
N TYR A 27 10.47 3.58 -7.09
CA TYR A 27 10.05 2.22 -6.74
C TYR A 27 8.72 2.18 -5.98
N GLU A 28 7.98 3.29 -5.88
CA GLU A 28 6.78 3.38 -5.05
C GLU A 28 5.72 2.30 -5.34
N LEU A 29 5.46 2.00 -6.62
CA LEU A 29 4.49 0.99 -7.02
C LEU A 29 4.99 -0.43 -6.77
N ILE A 30 6.31 -0.64 -6.91
CA ILE A 30 6.95 -1.93 -6.62
C ILE A 30 6.90 -2.19 -5.11
N LEU A 31 7.15 -1.18 -4.29
CA LEU A 31 7.03 -1.29 -2.84
C LEU A 31 5.58 -1.55 -2.43
N LEU A 32 4.63 -0.81 -3.02
CA LEU A 32 3.21 -0.94 -2.73
C LEU A 32 2.65 -2.33 -3.11
N PHE A 33 2.75 -2.70 -4.39
CA PHE A 33 2.17 -3.95 -4.89
C PHE A 33 3.08 -5.16 -4.67
N GLY A 34 4.40 -4.97 -4.65
CA GLY A 34 5.35 -6.04 -4.32
C GLY A 34 5.24 -6.45 -2.85
N GLY A 35 5.10 -5.49 -1.93
CA GLY A 35 4.79 -5.78 -0.52
C GLY A 35 3.50 -6.58 -0.37
N LEU A 36 2.41 -6.14 -1.03
CA LEU A 36 1.16 -6.89 -1.05
C LEU A 36 1.30 -8.29 -1.69
N GLY A 37 2.07 -8.42 -2.75
CA GLY A 37 2.30 -9.69 -3.42
C GLY A 37 2.99 -10.71 -2.53
N VAL A 38 3.98 -10.27 -1.74
CA VAL A 38 4.68 -11.13 -0.78
C VAL A 38 3.77 -11.51 0.39
N LEU A 39 3.02 -10.56 0.95
CA LEU A 39 2.03 -10.85 2.01
C LEU A 39 0.94 -11.81 1.52
N PHE A 40 0.50 -11.65 0.27
CA PHE A 40 -0.49 -12.54 -0.32
C PHE A 40 0.09 -13.93 -0.54
N LEU A 41 1.34 -14.01 -1.03
CA LEU A 41 2.05 -15.27 -1.20
C LEU A 41 2.22 -16.00 0.12
N GLU A 42 2.61 -15.30 1.19
CA GLU A 42 2.67 -15.85 2.55
C GLU A 42 1.33 -16.47 2.95
N ALA A 43 0.25 -15.70 2.88
CA ALA A 43 -1.08 -16.15 3.26
C ALA A 43 -1.56 -17.33 2.41
N LEU A 44 -1.27 -17.30 1.10
CA LEU A 44 -1.60 -18.38 0.17
C LEU A 44 -0.84 -19.67 0.50
N LEU A 45 0.45 -19.58 0.77
CA LEU A 45 1.29 -20.72 1.12
C LEU A 45 0.80 -21.39 2.42
N TYR A 46 0.48 -20.62 3.45
CA TYR A 46 -0.12 -21.15 4.68
C TYR A 46 -1.53 -21.72 4.48
N ALA A 47 -2.29 -21.23 3.50
CA ALA A 47 -3.64 -21.73 3.22
C ALA A 47 -3.64 -23.05 2.42
N VAL A 48 -2.63 -23.28 1.58
CA VAL A 48 -2.58 -24.39 0.62
C VAL A 48 -1.65 -25.52 1.06
N LEU A 49 -0.51 -25.21 1.69
CA LEU A 49 0.47 -26.22 2.06
C LEU A 49 0.06 -26.97 3.34
N PRO A 50 0.44 -28.26 3.46
CA PRO A 50 0.21 -29.03 4.68
C PRO A 50 1.06 -28.49 5.85
N GLY A 51 0.60 -28.75 7.08
CA GLY A 51 1.29 -28.31 8.30
C GLY A 51 2.75 -28.75 8.41
N SER A 52 3.14 -29.86 7.75
CA SER A 52 4.53 -30.31 7.67
C SER A 52 5.46 -29.29 7.00
N SER A 53 4.94 -28.40 6.15
CA SER A 53 5.70 -27.35 5.47
C SER A 53 5.83 -26.07 6.30
N TYR A 54 5.14 -25.95 7.43
CA TYR A 54 5.07 -24.69 8.18
C TYR A 54 6.42 -24.28 8.76
N HIS A 55 7.29 -25.23 9.10
CA HIS A 55 8.64 -24.90 9.57
C HIS A 55 9.46 -24.15 8.51
N ALA A 56 9.37 -24.57 7.24
CA ALA A 56 10.06 -23.88 6.15
C ALA A 56 9.48 -22.49 5.89
N LEU A 57 8.14 -22.35 5.97
CA LEU A 57 7.47 -21.06 5.84
C LEU A 57 7.85 -20.10 6.98
N ASP A 58 7.92 -20.60 8.21
CA ASP A 58 8.33 -19.83 9.38
C ASP A 58 9.78 -19.31 9.23
N ILE A 59 10.70 -20.14 8.73
CA ILE A 59 12.05 -19.69 8.41
C ILE A 59 12.02 -18.55 7.38
N MET A 60 11.28 -18.70 6.29
CA MET A 60 11.26 -17.68 5.24
C MET A 60 10.62 -16.36 5.70
N PHE A 61 9.48 -16.41 6.37
CA PHE A 61 8.68 -15.22 6.67
C PHE A 61 8.98 -14.60 8.03
N ASN A 62 9.45 -15.37 9.00
CA ASN A 62 9.75 -14.90 10.35
C ASN A 62 11.26 -14.85 10.65
N VAL A 63 12.07 -15.82 10.18
CA VAL A 63 13.53 -15.84 10.43
C VAL A 63 14.34 -15.01 9.41
N ILE A 64 13.96 -14.97 8.13
CA ILE A 64 14.52 -14.08 7.07
C ILE A 64 13.70 -12.77 6.97
N PRO A 65 13.05 -12.38 8.08
CA PRO A 65 11.90 -11.46 8.18
C PRO A 65 11.13 -11.08 6.89
N LEU A 66 10.84 -12.00 5.96
CA LEU A 66 10.28 -11.59 4.67
C LEU A 66 8.87 -10.99 4.82
N GLY A 67 8.06 -11.50 5.76
CA GLY A 67 6.71 -11.00 6.02
C GLY A 67 6.71 -9.57 6.57
N ILE A 68 7.59 -9.29 7.54
CA ILE A 68 7.69 -7.94 8.12
C ILE A 68 8.31 -6.94 7.15
N ILE A 69 9.28 -7.36 6.32
CA ILE A 69 9.83 -6.52 5.24
C ILE A 69 8.74 -6.17 4.24
N ALA A 70 7.92 -7.14 3.84
CA ALA A 70 6.80 -6.92 2.93
C ALA A 70 5.74 -5.98 3.52
N HIS A 71 5.43 -6.13 4.81
CA HIS A 71 4.52 -5.25 5.53
C HIS A 71 4.99 -3.79 5.50
N TYR A 72 6.26 -3.55 5.85
CA TYR A 72 6.81 -2.18 5.80
C TYR A 72 6.98 -1.67 4.38
N ALA A 73 7.31 -2.53 3.41
CA ALA A 73 7.38 -2.15 2.00
C ALA A 73 6.02 -1.65 1.49
N PHE A 74 4.92 -2.34 1.83
CA PHE A 74 3.58 -1.88 1.50
C PHE A 74 3.29 -0.48 2.06
N TRP A 75 3.59 -0.25 3.35
CA TRP A 75 3.36 1.04 3.98
C TRP A 75 4.22 2.16 3.40
N VAL A 76 5.51 1.93 3.19
CA VAL A 76 6.40 2.89 2.55
C VAL A 76 5.91 3.19 1.13
N GLY A 77 5.55 2.16 0.37
CA GLY A 77 4.94 2.30 -0.95
C GLY A 77 3.64 3.12 -0.91
N ALA A 78 2.78 2.90 0.09
CA ALA A 78 1.53 3.64 0.27
C ALA A 78 1.78 5.13 0.53
N TRP A 79 2.70 5.45 1.43
CA TRP A 79 3.09 6.83 1.74
C TRP A 79 3.71 7.55 0.55
N LEU A 80 4.60 6.89 -0.18
CA LEU A 80 5.22 7.44 -1.39
C LEU A 80 4.17 7.69 -2.47
N THR A 81 3.32 6.69 -2.74
CA THR A 81 2.26 6.77 -3.76
C THR A 81 1.22 7.84 -3.43
N LEU A 82 0.96 8.08 -2.13
CA LEU A 82 0.06 9.15 -1.67
C LEU A 82 0.60 10.54 -2.07
N ALA A 83 1.92 10.72 -2.03
CA ALA A 83 2.57 11.96 -2.43
C ALA A 83 2.94 12.00 -3.92
N SER A 84 2.57 11.01 -4.74
CA SER A 84 3.05 10.90 -6.13
C SER A 84 1.96 11.15 -7.18
N SER A 85 2.36 11.14 -8.47
CA SER A 85 1.40 11.19 -9.58
C SER A 85 0.59 9.90 -9.73
N ASN A 86 1.04 8.82 -9.09
CA ASN A 86 0.45 7.48 -9.17
C ASN A 86 -0.57 7.21 -8.06
N ILE A 87 -0.98 8.24 -7.30
CA ILE A 87 -2.01 8.16 -6.25
C ILE A 87 -3.29 7.44 -6.69
N LYS A 88 -3.64 7.47 -7.97
CA LYS A 88 -4.78 6.73 -8.55
C LYS A 88 -4.72 5.21 -8.31
N TYR A 89 -3.54 4.65 -8.05
CA TYR A 89 -3.38 3.21 -7.79
C TYR A 89 -3.50 2.84 -6.31
N LEU A 90 -3.34 3.81 -5.40
CA LEU A 90 -3.39 3.59 -3.96
C LEU A 90 -4.75 3.04 -3.47
N PRO A 91 -5.92 3.50 -3.97
CA PRO A 91 -7.21 2.91 -3.61
C PRO A 91 -7.27 1.39 -3.84
N TYR A 92 -6.77 0.93 -4.99
CA TYR A 92 -6.81 -0.48 -5.34
C TYR A 92 -5.88 -1.30 -4.43
N ALA A 93 -4.71 -0.78 -4.09
CA ALA A 93 -3.80 -1.43 -3.14
C ALA A 93 -4.44 -1.56 -1.74
N LEU A 94 -5.14 -0.53 -1.27
CA LEU A 94 -5.86 -0.59 0.01
C LEU A 94 -7.00 -1.61 -0.01
N TRP A 95 -7.73 -1.73 -1.12
CA TRP A 95 -8.76 -2.75 -1.27
C TRP A 95 -8.18 -4.16 -1.33
N ILE A 96 -7.07 -4.37 -2.04
CA ILE A 96 -6.36 -5.65 -2.04
C ILE A 96 -5.89 -5.99 -0.62
N ASN A 97 -5.35 -5.02 0.13
CA ASN A 97 -4.98 -5.23 1.52
C ASN A 97 -6.18 -5.62 2.41
N ALA A 98 -7.33 -4.95 2.21
CA ALA A 98 -8.56 -5.30 2.91
C ALA A 98 -9.00 -6.74 2.62
N LEU A 99 -8.91 -7.17 1.36
CA LEU A 99 -9.20 -8.54 0.96
C LEU A 99 -8.20 -9.54 1.57
N LEU A 100 -6.92 -9.17 1.62
CA LEU A 100 -5.84 -9.99 2.19
C LEU A 100 -6.05 -10.20 3.69
N ILE A 101 -6.48 -9.17 4.43
CA ILE A 101 -6.83 -9.28 5.86
C ILE A 101 -7.98 -10.26 6.10
N LEU A 102 -8.93 -10.34 5.17
CA LEU A 102 -10.07 -11.25 5.27
C LEU A 102 -9.74 -12.65 4.77
N PHE A 103 -8.76 -12.80 3.88
CA PHE A 103 -8.27 -14.09 3.40
C PHE A 103 -7.64 -14.88 4.55
N PRO A 104 -7.87 -16.21 4.68
CA PRO A 104 -8.61 -17.11 3.77
C PRO A 104 -10.12 -17.27 4.09
N PHE A 105 -10.75 -16.26 4.71
CA PHE A 105 -12.18 -16.25 5.09
C PHE A 105 -12.58 -17.38 6.06
N ARG A 106 -11.62 -17.88 6.87
CA ARG A 106 -11.85 -18.99 7.80
C ARG A 106 -12.16 -18.55 9.23
N SER A 107 -11.73 -17.36 9.64
CA SER A 107 -11.96 -16.83 10.98
C SER A 107 -12.21 -15.32 10.94
N PHE A 108 -13.46 -14.93 11.20
CA PHE A 108 -13.83 -13.52 11.34
C PHE A 108 -13.79 -13.14 12.81
N SER A 109 -12.80 -12.34 13.18
CA SER A 109 -12.82 -11.62 14.45
C SER A 109 -13.39 -10.23 14.21
N LEU A 110 -13.97 -9.60 15.24
CA LEU A 110 -14.38 -8.20 15.13
C LEU A 110 -13.21 -7.31 14.74
N GLY A 111 -12.01 -7.59 15.27
CA GLY A 111 -10.78 -6.87 14.92
C GLY A 111 -10.43 -6.95 13.44
N THR A 112 -10.43 -8.15 12.85
CA THR A 112 -10.12 -8.34 11.41
C THR A 112 -11.16 -7.68 10.51
N LEU A 113 -12.43 -7.73 10.87
CA LEU A 113 -13.50 -7.04 10.15
C LEU A 113 -13.35 -5.52 10.21
N VAL A 114 -13.09 -4.96 11.39
CA VAL A 114 -12.86 -3.51 11.57
C VAL A 114 -11.64 -3.07 10.78
N SER A 115 -10.52 -3.81 10.86
CA SER A 115 -9.31 -3.49 10.08
C SER A 115 -9.59 -3.49 8.58
N ALA A 116 -10.22 -4.54 8.05
CA ALA A 116 -10.56 -4.61 6.63
C ALA A 116 -11.51 -3.47 6.21
N LEU A 117 -12.50 -3.14 7.04
CA LEU A 117 -13.43 -2.04 6.79
C LEU A 117 -12.73 -0.69 6.78
N VAL A 118 -11.76 -0.44 7.67
CA VAL A 118 -10.95 0.78 7.66
C VAL A 118 -10.22 0.92 6.31
N TYR A 119 -9.55 -0.13 5.83
CA TYR A 119 -8.86 -0.07 4.53
C TYR A 119 -9.84 0.09 3.35
N ALA A 120 -11.00 -0.56 3.41
CA ALA A 120 -12.04 -0.42 2.38
C ALA A 120 -12.56 1.03 2.30
N VAL A 121 -12.88 1.63 3.44
CA VAL A 121 -13.36 3.01 3.54
C VAL A 121 -12.28 4.00 3.12
N LEU A 122 -11.04 3.82 3.58
CA LEU A 122 -9.92 4.67 3.17
C LEU A 122 -9.67 4.59 1.65
N GLY A 123 -9.73 3.38 1.08
CA GLY A 123 -9.65 3.17 -0.36
C GLY A 123 -10.77 3.90 -1.10
N TYR A 124 -12.01 3.83 -0.60
CA TYR A 124 -13.14 4.55 -1.19
C TYR A 124 -12.98 6.08 -1.13
N LEU A 125 -12.56 6.62 0.02
CA LEU A 125 -12.33 8.06 0.18
C LEU A 125 -11.22 8.56 -0.75
N LEU A 126 -10.12 7.81 -0.85
CA LEU A 126 -9.03 8.12 -1.78
C LEU A 126 -9.49 8.00 -3.23
N PHE A 127 -10.25 6.97 -3.59
CA PHE A 127 -10.82 6.81 -4.93
C PHE A 127 -11.64 8.04 -5.32
N LYS A 128 -12.57 8.46 -4.45
CA LYS A 128 -13.38 9.67 -4.65
C LYS A 128 -12.53 10.93 -4.79
N TYR A 129 -11.44 11.05 -4.04
CA TYR A 129 -10.48 12.15 -4.20
C TYR A 129 -9.78 12.10 -5.57
N THR A 130 -9.24 10.94 -5.96
CA THR A 130 -8.51 10.77 -7.23
C THR A 130 -9.39 10.98 -8.46
N ALA A 131 -10.68 10.64 -8.38
CA ALA A 131 -11.69 10.88 -9.41
C ALA A 131 -12.16 12.35 -9.48
N SER A 132 -11.89 13.17 -8.44
CA SER A 132 -12.25 14.58 -8.44
C SER A 132 -11.26 15.44 -9.23
N SER A 133 -11.73 16.54 -9.83
CA SER A 133 -10.92 17.49 -10.63
C SER A 133 -9.75 18.16 -9.88
N TYR A 134 -9.56 17.85 -8.60
CA TYR A 134 -8.46 18.32 -7.77
C TYR A 134 -7.19 17.46 -7.90
N SER A 135 -7.28 16.25 -8.49
CA SER A 135 -6.13 15.37 -8.72
C SER A 135 -5.32 15.73 -9.98
N SER A 136 -5.95 16.36 -10.97
CA SER A 136 -5.35 16.72 -12.26
C SER A 136 -4.39 17.92 -12.17
N VAL A 137 -4.63 18.85 -11.25
CA VAL A 137 -3.78 20.06 -11.06
C VAL A 137 -2.37 19.70 -10.55
N THR A 138 -2.23 18.62 -9.79
CA THR A 138 -0.92 18.15 -9.30
C THR A 138 -0.14 17.37 -10.37
N SER A 139 -0.80 16.74 -11.34
CA SER A 139 -0.16 16.00 -12.44
C SER A 139 0.29 16.90 -13.60
N ALA A 140 -0.49 17.93 -13.96
CA ALA A 140 -0.21 18.79 -15.12
C ALA A 140 1.09 19.61 -15.00
N LYS A 141 1.57 19.88 -13.79
CA LYS A 141 2.82 20.63 -13.56
C LYS A 141 4.09 19.85 -13.92
N ARG A 142 4.00 18.52 -14.09
CA ARG A 142 5.14 17.64 -14.38
C ARG A 142 5.49 17.56 -15.87
N THR A 143 4.53 17.80 -16.76
CA THR A 143 4.73 17.75 -18.23
C THR A 143 5.40 18.99 -18.82
N HIS A 144 5.53 20.08 -18.06
CA HIS A 144 6.15 21.32 -18.52
C HIS A 144 7.52 21.61 -17.87
N GLN A 145 8.10 20.65 -17.14
CA GLN A 145 9.40 20.79 -16.47
C GLN A 145 10.38 19.67 -16.81
N VAL A 146 10.27 19.09 -18.01
CA VAL A 146 11.34 18.28 -18.62
C VAL A 146 11.95 19.09 -19.75
#